data_AF-A0A371GUR0-F1
#
_entry.id   AF-A0A371GUR0-F1
#
_cell.length_a   1.000
_cell.length_b   1.000
_cell.length_c   1.000
_cell.angle_alpha   90.00
_cell.angle_beta   90.00
_cell.angle_gamma   90.00
#
_symmetry.space_group_name_H-M   'P 1'
#
loop_
_entity.id
_entity.type
_entity.pdbx_description
1 polymer ?
#
loop_
_entity_poly.entity_id
_entity_poly.type
_entity_poly.pdbx_seq_one_letter_code
_entity_poly.pdbx_strand_id
1 'polypeptide(L)'
;MDKVGWSFKSFRTLLVVGSITFPILLTFTLIHQNSVFDLVQGFPVLAGRTQNATAIVSKQGIQNATITNVLQQGLQIGGEKDQNIRESAVDKMLGDKNQNATPGILEERAQTQTISGPKNHSFEDGNNVLSLSTTTVANDKLLDGLLVSTFDEASCLSRYQSYLYRKASPHKPSKYLISKLRNYEHLHRSCGPYTKSYNKIMTKGANFSKNDASTKCKYLVWTASNGLGNRMVTLAAAFLYAILTDRVLLVRFGADMFGLFCKPFPDSSWLLPRNFPYWKDQKRIETYENLLKNNKANSSQELLPPFLILNLQHTHDGHNNFFHCDRSHDLLQKIPVLILWSDQYFVPSLFMIPSFRQDLSKMFPEKDTVFHHLGRYLFHPSNEAWELIRKFYEAHLAKANDRIGLQIRVFNTHRAPHETIINEIIACTLQHKLLPELDMQNSATSPLEKQTSKAVLVASLYSEYGDKLRTMYRTNTTVTREVIRIYQPSHEERQKSNSDMHNIKAWTEIYLLSLCDALVTSPKSTFGYVAHSLGGLKPWILQRPYGETVPDPPCQRAKSMEPCFHYPPKFNCRANSTVDFTSLFHHMKHCEDVSSGLRLVNAND
;
A
#
# COMPACT_ATOMS: atom_id res chain seq x y z
N MET A 1 -23.62 41.69 58.61
CA MET A 1 -22.15 41.60 58.65
C MET A 1 -21.66 41.24 57.25
N ASP A 2 -21.13 42.26 56.59
CA ASP A 2 -19.94 42.29 55.72
C ASP A 2 -19.87 41.57 54.35
N LYS A 3 -20.05 42.40 53.32
CA LYS A 3 -19.17 42.66 52.15
C LYS A 3 -18.15 41.57 51.76
N VAL A 4 -18.26 41.09 50.52
CA VAL A 4 -17.11 41.01 49.59
C VAL A 4 -17.57 41.46 48.20
N GLY A 5 -17.28 42.72 47.87
CA GLY A 5 -17.43 43.25 46.51
C GLY A 5 -16.22 42.86 45.67
N TRP A 6 -16.39 41.94 44.73
CA TRP A 6 -15.38 41.65 43.71
C TRP A 6 -15.47 42.72 42.61
N SER A 7 -14.48 43.62 42.59
CA SER A 7 -14.36 44.67 41.58
C SER A 7 -14.20 44.08 40.17
N PHE A 8 -14.98 44.61 39.21
CA PHE A 8 -14.97 44.27 37.79
C PHE A 8 -13.57 44.39 37.13
N LYS A 9 -12.64 45.15 37.73
CA LYS A 9 -11.22 45.18 37.30
C LYS A 9 -10.48 43.88 37.58
N SER A 10 -10.78 43.17 38.67
CA SER A 10 -10.12 41.91 39.04
C SER A 10 -10.45 40.79 38.04
N PHE A 11 -11.69 40.76 37.55
CA PHE A 11 -12.14 39.78 36.56
C PHE A 11 -11.45 39.97 35.20
N ARG A 12 -11.23 41.23 34.80
CA ARG A 12 -10.55 41.56 33.53
C ARG A 12 -9.06 41.17 33.56
N THR A 13 -8.39 41.35 34.68
CA THR A 13 -7.00 40.91 34.87
C THR A 13 -6.89 39.38 34.90
N LEU A 14 -7.83 38.68 35.54
CA LEU A 14 -7.86 37.20 35.55
C LEU A 14 -8.07 36.62 34.14
N LEU A 15 -8.92 37.25 33.33
CA LEU A 15 -9.20 36.84 31.95
C LEU A 15 -7.99 37.06 31.02
N VAL A 16 -7.26 38.16 31.20
CA VAL A 16 -6.02 38.45 30.44
C VAL A 16 -4.89 37.50 30.85
N VAL A 17 -4.72 37.25 32.15
CA VAL A 17 -3.71 36.29 32.65
C VAL A 17 -4.04 34.87 32.19
N GLY A 18 -5.31 34.46 32.21
CA GLY A 18 -5.77 33.18 31.66
C GLY A 18 -5.53 33.04 30.15
N SER A 19 -5.70 34.12 29.39
CA SER A 19 -5.50 34.13 27.93
C SER A 19 -4.04 34.01 27.50
N ILE A 20 -3.08 34.40 28.36
CA ILE A 20 -1.64 34.32 28.08
C ILE A 20 -1.01 33.06 28.69
N THR A 21 -1.44 32.67 29.89
CA THR A 21 -0.87 31.51 30.59
C THR A 21 -1.37 30.18 30.03
N PHE A 22 -2.60 30.11 29.53
CA PHE A 22 -3.18 28.87 29.00
C PHE A 22 -2.50 28.41 27.69
N PRO A 23 -2.20 29.29 26.70
CA PRO A 23 -1.43 28.89 25.52
C PRO A 23 0.02 28.52 25.82
N ILE A 24 0.65 29.17 26.81
CA ILE A 24 2.04 28.87 27.23
C ILE A 24 2.10 27.50 27.92
N LEU A 25 1.13 27.18 28.77
CA LEU A 25 1.05 25.88 29.43
C LEU A 25 0.69 24.75 28.44
N LEU A 26 -0.16 25.05 27.45
CA LEU A 26 -0.51 24.11 26.36
C LEU A 26 0.69 23.86 25.43
N THR A 27 1.49 24.88 25.12
CA THR A 27 2.71 24.72 24.33
C THR A 27 3.79 23.98 25.11
N PHE A 28 3.98 24.24 26.41
CA PHE A 28 4.91 23.47 27.24
C PHE A 28 4.49 22.00 27.38
N THR A 29 3.20 21.71 27.54
CA THR A 29 2.71 20.32 27.59
C THR A 29 2.80 19.59 26.25
N LEU A 30 2.53 20.28 25.13
CA LEU A 30 2.72 19.73 23.78
C LEU A 30 4.20 19.53 23.42
N ILE A 31 5.10 20.40 23.88
CA ILE A 31 6.54 20.22 23.74
C ILE A 31 6.99 19.02 24.57
N HIS A 32 6.59 18.94 25.85
CA HIS A 32 7.01 17.86 26.73
C HIS A 32 6.44 16.47 26.36
N GLN A 33 5.25 16.40 25.75
CA GLN A 33 4.73 15.15 25.17
C GLN A 33 5.48 14.71 23.91
N ASN A 34 6.06 15.65 23.15
CA ASN A 34 6.92 15.35 22.00
C ASN A 34 8.38 15.07 22.41
N SER A 35 8.84 15.55 23.57
CA SER A 35 10.20 15.33 24.08
C SER A 35 10.43 13.98 24.75
N VAL A 36 9.37 13.28 25.19
CA VAL A 36 9.49 11.97 25.87
C VAL A 36 9.81 10.83 24.89
N PHE A 37 9.75 11.08 23.58
CA PHE A 37 10.21 10.12 22.56
C PHE A 37 11.73 10.11 22.34
N ASP A 38 12.51 10.95 23.04
CA ASP A 38 13.92 11.21 22.72
C ASP A 38 14.92 10.81 23.82
N LEU A 39 14.59 9.83 24.68
CA LEU A 39 15.52 9.38 25.72
C LEU A 39 15.72 7.87 25.86
N VAL A 40 15.70 7.10 24.75
CA VAL A 40 16.38 5.79 24.72
C VAL A 40 16.85 5.48 23.30
N GLN A 41 18.00 6.04 22.89
CA GLN A 41 18.99 5.38 22.01
C GLN A 41 20.15 6.34 21.74
N GLY A 42 21.23 6.18 22.51
CA GLY A 42 22.43 6.98 22.32
C GLY A 42 23.57 6.58 23.24
N PHE A 43 24.20 5.42 22.98
CA PHE A 43 25.60 5.22 23.34
C PHE A 43 26.33 4.61 22.13
N PRO A 44 27.31 5.32 21.54
CA PRO A 44 28.15 4.75 20.51
C PRO A 44 29.32 3.99 21.13
N VAL A 45 29.55 2.79 20.60
CA VAL A 45 30.84 2.08 20.70
C VAL A 45 31.82 2.83 19.82
N LEU A 46 32.78 3.53 20.43
CA LEU A 46 33.95 4.09 19.76
C LEU A 46 35.11 3.10 19.88
N ALA A 47 35.54 2.56 18.74
CA ALA A 47 36.86 1.97 18.58
C ALA A 47 37.68 2.90 17.68
N GLY A 48 38.78 3.44 18.21
CA GLY A 48 39.74 4.28 17.48
C GLY A 48 41.08 4.31 18.22
N ARG A 49 42.03 3.55 17.69
CA ARG A 49 43.49 3.50 17.94
C ARG A 49 44.13 4.76 18.57
N THR A 50 45.03 4.58 19.55
CA THR A 50 46.50 4.61 19.34
C THR A 50 47.30 4.28 20.62
N GLN A 51 48.28 3.37 20.44
CA GLN A 51 49.64 3.28 21.02
C GLN A 51 49.92 3.09 22.53
N ASN A 52 50.80 2.10 22.74
CA ASN A 52 51.78 1.88 23.82
C ASN A 52 51.29 1.48 25.22
N ALA A 53 51.58 0.21 25.57
CA ALA A 53 52.53 -0.17 26.64
C ALA A 53 52.09 -1.46 27.36
N THR A 54 52.92 -2.51 27.20
CA THR A 54 53.37 -3.50 28.21
C THR A 54 52.40 -4.24 29.15
N ALA A 55 52.74 -5.53 29.35
CA ALA A 55 52.43 -6.44 30.47
C ALA A 55 51.10 -7.24 30.37
N ILE A 56 51.11 -8.55 30.07
CA ILE A 56 51.47 -9.74 30.90
C ILE A 56 50.28 -10.24 31.76
N VAL A 57 49.87 -11.50 31.51
CA VAL A 57 49.22 -12.48 32.45
C VAL A 57 47.75 -12.19 32.81
N SER A 58 46.82 -13.11 33.05
CA SER A 58 46.65 -14.57 32.90
C SER A 58 45.29 -14.92 33.52
N LYS A 59 44.62 -15.94 32.98
CA LYS A 59 43.77 -16.96 33.64
C LYS A 59 42.53 -16.60 34.48
N GLN A 60 41.50 -17.42 34.21
CA GLN A 60 40.54 -18.08 35.13
C GLN A 60 39.61 -17.16 35.93
N GLY A 61 38.32 -17.44 36.13
CA GLY A 61 37.51 -18.61 35.90
C GLY A 61 36.36 -18.60 36.94
N ILE A 62 35.23 -19.20 36.57
CA ILE A 62 34.34 -20.00 37.44
C ILE A 62 33.31 -19.28 38.35
N GLN A 63 32.06 -19.75 38.16
CA GLN A 63 30.90 -19.96 39.07
C GLN A 63 29.91 -18.87 39.47
N ASN A 64 28.68 -19.07 38.95
CA ASN A 64 27.43 -19.39 39.66
C ASN A 64 27.17 -18.80 41.06
N ALA A 65 26.03 -18.12 41.19
CA ALA A 65 25.16 -18.24 42.36
C ALA A 65 23.69 -17.97 42.00
N THR A 66 22.84 -18.91 42.38
CA THR A 66 21.37 -18.89 42.37
C THR A 66 20.90 -18.41 43.74
N ILE A 67 20.01 -17.43 43.88
CA ILE A 67 19.11 -17.28 45.05
C ILE A 67 17.74 -16.72 44.64
N THR A 68 16.73 -17.36 45.22
CA THR A 68 15.27 -17.27 45.13
C THR A 68 14.65 -16.10 45.93
N ASN A 69 13.54 -15.56 45.42
CA ASN A 69 12.31 -15.01 46.06
C ASN A 69 12.34 -14.17 47.36
N VAL A 70 11.49 -13.12 47.42
CA VAL A 70 10.36 -12.92 48.39
C VAL A 70 9.67 -11.55 48.17
N LEU A 71 8.31 -11.59 48.09
CA LEU A 71 7.22 -10.70 48.59
C LEU A 71 7.54 -9.25 49.06
N GLN A 72 6.70 -8.20 49.02
CA GLN A 72 5.25 -7.96 48.76
C GLN A 72 4.99 -6.41 48.84
N GLN A 73 3.77 -5.99 48.47
CA GLN A 73 3.08 -4.71 48.76
C GLN A 73 3.48 -3.51 47.87
N GLY A 74 2.60 -2.76 47.22
CA GLY A 74 1.15 -2.62 47.31
C GLY A 74 0.82 -1.13 47.43
N LEU A 75 0.24 -0.50 46.40
CA LEU A 75 -0.52 0.75 46.55
C LEU A 75 -1.52 0.90 45.39
N GLN A 76 -2.81 0.75 45.72
CA GLN A 76 -3.93 1.19 44.90
C GLN A 76 -4.15 2.70 45.14
N ILE A 77 -4.39 3.46 44.08
CA ILE A 77 -5.19 4.69 44.15
C ILE A 77 -6.12 4.70 42.92
N GLY A 78 -7.43 4.67 43.20
CA GLY A 78 -8.49 4.88 42.23
C GLY A 78 -8.67 6.36 41.90
N GLY A 79 -9.23 6.62 40.73
CA GLY A 79 -9.52 7.97 40.23
C GLY A 79 -10.53 7.90 39.10
N GLU A 80 -11.80 7.83 39.49
CA GLU A 80 -13.01 8.04 38.70
C GLU A 80 -13.00 9.45 38.08
N LYS A 81 -13.40 9.61 36.80
CA LYS A 81 -13.95 10.87 36.28
C LYS A 81 -14.88 10.61 35.10
N ASP A 82 -16.16 10.79 35.38
CA ASP A 82 -17.21 11.21 34.46
C ASP A 82 -16.80 12.43 33.64
N GLN A 83 -17.22 12.46 32.36
CA GLN A 83 -17.75 13.68 31.75
C GLN A 83 -18.65 13.35 30.56
N ASN A 84 -19.95 13.44 30.81
CA ASN A 84 -21.01 13.70 29.85
C ASN A 84 -20.77 15.05 29.15
N ILE A 85 -20.83 15.08 27.81
CA ILE A 85 -21.33 16.24 27.07
C ILE A 85 -22.36 15.77 26.04
N ARG A 86 -23.50 16.43 26.13
CA ARG A 86 -24.80 16.19 25.50
C ARG A 86 -24.82 16.69 24.06
N GLU A 87 -25.65 16.00 23.27
CA GLU A 87 -26.07 16.30 21.91
C GLU A 87 -26.56 17.74 21.70
N SER A 88 -26.36 18.26 20.48
CA SER A 88 -27.25 19.25 19.88
C SER A 88 -27.51 18.86 18.43
N ALA A 89 -28.79 18.66 18.15
CA ALA A 89 -29.37 18.41 16.85
C ALA A 89 -29.43 19.68 16.01
N VAL A 90 -29.18 19.57 14.71
CA VAL A 90 -29.80 20.44 13.70
C VAL A 90 -30.17 19.57 12.51
N ASP A 91 -31.47 19.41 12.33
CA ASP A 91 -32.13 18.83 11.17
C ASP A 91 -33.11 19.89 10.62
N LYS A 92 -33.46 19.76 9.34
CA LYS A 92 -34.28 20.64 8.45
C LYS A 92 -33.48 21.65 7.61
N MET A 93 -33.82 21.90 6.35
CA MET A 93 -34.81 21.39 5.38
C MET A 93 -34.42 22.06 4.06
N LEU A 94 -34.47 21.35 2.94
CA LEU A 94 -34.81 21.90 1.62
C LEU A 94 -35.21 20.71 0.76
N GLY A 95 -36.51 20.45 0.73
CA GLY A 95 -37.11 19.73 -0.37
C GLY A 95 -37.37 20.72 -1.49
N ASP A 96 -37.22 20.26 -2.73
CA ASP A 96 -38.24 20.59 -3.70
C ASP A 96 -38.50 19.39 -4.62
N LYS A 97 -39.79 19.16 -4.86
CA LYS A 97 -40.34 18.14 -5.72
C LYS A 97 -40.31 18.67 -7.16
N ASN A 98 -40.11 17.78 -8.13
CA ASN A 98 -41.08 17.63 -9.23
C ASN A 98 -40.76 16.39 -10.07
N GLN A 99 -41.73 15.47 -10.09
CA GLN A 99 -41.91 14.45 -11.11
C GLN A 99 -42.87 15.00 -12.17
N ASN A 100 -42.60 14.68 -13.44
CA ASN A 100 -43.55 14.20 -14.47
C ASN A 100 -43.20 14.79 -15.84
N ALA A 101 -42.84 13.91 -16.79
CA ALA A 101 -43.50 13.74 -18.09
C ALA A 101 -42.57 13.07 -19.12
N THR A 102 -43.00 11.90 -19.59
CA THR A 102 -42.80 11.43 -20.98
C THR A 102 -44.23 11.24 -21.51
N PRO A 103 -44.55 11.54 -22.79
CA PRO A 103 -44.08 10.74 -23.92
C PRO A 103 -43.82 11.53 -25.23
N GLY A 104 -43.10 10.94 -26.19
CA GLY A 104 -42.99 11.50 -27.53
C GLY A 104 -42.02 10.76 -28.44
N ILE A 105 -42.57 9.84 -29.23
CA ILE A 105 -41.94 9.13 -30.34
C ILE A 105 -41.70 10.12 -31.50
N LEU A 106 -40.53 10.07 -32.13
CA LEU A 106 -40.35 10.43 -33.54
C LEU A 106 -39.23 9.58 -34.12
N GLU A 107 -39.63 8.65 -34.99
CA GLU A 107 -38.78 7.96 -35.96
C GLU A 107 -38.21 8.98 -36.95
N GLU A 108 -36.92 8.85 -37.28
CA GLU A 108 -36.45 9.32 -38.58
C GLU A 108 -35.55 8.26 -39.23
N ARG A 109 -35.93 7.94 -40.46
CA ARG A 109 -35.53 6.81 -41.27
C ARG A 109 -34.59 7.36 -42.35
N ALA A 110 -33.32 6.96 -42.36
CA ALA A 110 -32.42 7.26 -43.47
C ALA A 110 -32.05 5.97 -44.22
N GLN A 111 -32.52 5.91 -45.46
CA GLN A 111 -32.41 4.81 -46.42
C GLN A 111 -30.96 4.68 -46.93
N THR A 112 -30.46 3.45 -47.02
CA THR A 112 -29.22 3.14 -47.74
C THR A 112 -29.57 2.60 -49.13
N GLN A 113 -29.22 3.36 -50.17
CA GLN A 113 -29.29 2.92 -51.56
C GLN A 113 -28.13 1.98 -51.89
N THR A 114 -28.47 0.81 -52.41
CA THR A 114 -27.57 -0.14 -53.07
C THR A 114 -27.25 0.30 -54.50
N ILE A 115 -25.96 0.40 -54.85
CA ILE A 115 -25.48 0.42 -56.24
C ILE A 115 -24.38 -0.65 -56.37
N SER A 116 -24.50 -1.48 -57.40
CA SER A 116 -23.68 -2.65 -57.68
C SER A 116 -22.54 -2.39 -58.68
N GLY A 117 -21.37 -2.99 -58.40
CA GLY A 117 -20.43 -3.58 -59.37
C GLY A 117 -19.07 -2.88 -59.55
N PRO A 118 -18.01 -3.54 -60.09
CA PRO A 118 -17.83 -4.97 -60.38
C PRO A 118 -16.59 -5.61 -59.70
N LYS A 119 -16.49 -6.95 -59.82
CA LYS A 119 -15.46 -7.86 -59.30
C LYS A 119 -14.05 -7.57 -59.83
N ASN A 120 -13.02 -7.80 -59.01
CA ASN A 120 -11.78 -8.48 -59.43
C ASN A 120 -10.90 -8.97 -58.26
N HIS A 121 -10.48 -10.23 -58.40
CA HIS A 121 -9.25 -10.89 -57.94
C HIS A 121 -8.78 -10.85 -56.47
N SER A 122 -8.99 -12.00 -55.81
CA SER A 122 -8.03 -12.77 -54.98
C SER A 122 -6.93 -12.02 -54.21
N PHE A 123 -7.08 -11.95 -52.88
CA PHE A 123 -5.99 -12.03 -51.90
C PHE A 123 -6.52 -12.70 -50.62
N GLU A 124 -6.44 -14.02 -50.54
CA GLU A 124 -6.54 -14.75 -49.27
C GLU A 124 -5.21 -14.60 -48.52
N ASP A 125 -5.03 -13.46 -47.83
CA ASP A 125 -4.05 -13.37 -46.72
C ASP A 125 -4.39 -12.28 -45.68
N GLY A 126 -5.55 -11.62 -45.81
CA GLY A 126 -5.97 -10.53 -44.91
C GLY A 126 -6.67 -10.97 -43.62
N ASN A 127 -7.26 -12.17 -43.59
CA ASN A 127 -8.11 -12.61 -42.46
C ASN A 127 -7.30 -13.09 -41.25
N ASN A 128 -6.10 -13.66 -41.47
CA ASN A 128 -5.26 -14.11 -40.35
C ASN A 128 -4.58 -12.96 -39.62
N VAL A 129 -4.18 -11.89 -40.32
CA VAL A 129 -3.55 -10.71 -39.69
C VAL A 129 -4.57 -9.88 -38.91
N LEU A 130 -5.79 -9.70 -39.44
CA LEU A 130 -6.87 -9.03 -38.70
C LEU A 130 -7.33 -9.87 -37.50
N SER A 131 -7.43 -11.19 -37.64
CA SER A 131 -7.79 -12.10 -36.54
C SER A 131 -6.71 -12.13 -35.45
N LEU A 132 -5.43 -12.17 -35.82
CA LEU A 132 -4.32 -12.14 -34.87
C LEU A 132 -4.24 -10.79 -34.14
N SER A 133 -4.40 -9.68 -34.88
CA SER A 133 -4.42 -8.32 -34.33
C SER A 133 -5.60 -8.09 -33.37
N THR A 134 -6.79 -8.53 -33.74
CA THR A 134 -7.97 -8.46 -32.85
C THR A 134 -7.82 -9.36 -31.62
N THR A 135 -7.21 -10.54 -31.76
CA THR A 135 -6.91 -11.43 -30.64
C THR A 135 -5.86 -10.83 -29.70
N THR A 136 -4.81 -10.20 -30.21
CA THR A 136 -3.80 -9.51 -29.39
C THR A 136 -4.40 -8.32 -28.64
N VAL A 137 -5.22 -7.50 -29.30
CA VAL A 137 -5.89 -6.36 -28.64
C VAL A 137 -6.87 -6.84 -27.56
N ALA A 138 -7.62 -7.90 -27.82
CA ALA A 138 -8.52 -8.49 -26.82
C ALA A 138 -7.75 -9.07 -25.62
N ASN A 139 -6.61 -9.73 -25.86
CA ASN A 139 -5.75 -10.26 -24.80
C ASN A 139 -5.13 -9.14 -23.96
N ASP A 140 -4.62 -8.08 -24.59
CA ASP A 140 -4.03 -6.94 -23.88
C ASP A 140 -5.07 -6.19 -23.04
N LYS A 141 -6.27 -5.97 -23.59
CA LYS A 141 -7.41 -5.35 -22.88
C LYS A 141 -7.80 -6.12 -21.62
N LEU A 142 -7.71 -7.45 -21.66
CA LEU A 142 -8.02 -8.33 -20.53
C LEU A 142 -6.79 -8.77 -19.72
N LEU A 143 -5.62 -8.19 -20.01
CA LEU A 143 -4.34 -8.49 -19.37
C LEU A 143 -4.04 -10.01 -19.37
N ASP A 144 -4.06 -10.62 -20.55
CA ASP A 144 -3.85 -12.06 -20.78
C ASP A 144 -4.82 -12.95 -19.97
N GLY A 145 -6.07 -12.51 -19.84
CA GLY A 145 -7.13 -13.25 -19.13
C GLY A 145 -7.12 -13.06 -17.61
N LEU A 146 -6.26 -12.18 -17.08
CA LEU A 146 -6.33 -11.77 -15.67
C LEU A 146 -7.69 -11.13 -15.35
N LEU A 147 -8.23 -10.34 -16.27
CA LEU A 147 -9.53 -9.68 -16.15
C LEU A 147 -10.63 -10.43 -16.92
N VAL A 148 -11.88 -10.26 -16.49
CA VAL A 148 -13.08 -10.70 -17.21
C VAL A 148 -13.69 -9.53 -17.98
N SER A 149 -14.43 -9.82 -19.05
CA SER A 149 -15.11 -8.82 -19.90
C SER A 149 -16.53 -8.47 -19.43
N THR A 150 -16.99 -9.00 -18.29
CA THR A 150 -18.40 -8.93 -17.87
C THR A 150 -18.80 -7.62 -17.19
N PHE A 151 -17.85 -6.74 -16.87
CA PHE A 151 -18.17 -5.44 -16.28
C PHE A 151 -18.72 -4.47 -17.33
N ASP A 152 -19.68 -3.64 -16.93
CA ASP A 152 -20.08 -2.46 -17.70
C ASP A 152 -18.88 -1.51 -17.87
N GLU A 153 -18.50 -1.22 -19.12
CA GLU A 153 -17.31 -0.42 -19.42
C GLU A 153 -17.44 1.02 -18.92
N ALA A 154 -18.64 1.60 -18.99
CA ALA A 154 -18.88 2.98 -18.56
C ALA A 154 -18.72 3.14 -17.04
N SER A 155 -19.07 2.13 -16.25
CA SER A 155 -18.92 2.13 -14.79
C SER A 155 -17.47 2.19 -14.31
N CYS A 156 -16.51 1.76 -15.14
CA CYS A 156 -15.09 1.78 -14.81
C CYS A 156 -14.22 1.78 -16.08
N LEU A 157 -13.96 2.98 -16.60
CA LEU A 157 -13.22 3.18 -17.85
C LEU A 157 -11.79 2.62 -17.76
N SER A 158 -11.11 2.83 -16.62
CA SER A 158 -9.72 2.40 -16.43
C SER A 158 -9.51 0.89 -16.57
N ARG A 159 -10.53 0.08 -16.25
CA ARG A 159 -10.47 -1.39 -16.33
C ARG A 159 -10.11 -1.86 -17.72
N TYR A 160 -10.65 -1.19 -18.74
CA TYR A 160 -10.54 -1.60 -20.13
C TYR A 160 -9.85 -0.59 -21.04
N GLN A 161 -9.52 0.60 -20.55
CA GLN A 161 -8.74 1.59 -21.29
C GLN A 161 -7.28 1.64 -20.84
N SER A 162 -6.94 1.08 -19.68
CA SER A 162 -5.57 1.15 -19.13
C SER A 162 -4.50 0.57 -20.05
N TYR A 163 -4.83 -0.46 -20.85
CA TYR A 163 -3.90 -1.08 -21.79
C TYR A 163 -3.41 -0.09 -22.87
N LEU A 164 -4.17 0.97 -23.18
CA LEU A 164 -3.79 2.00 -24.14
C LEU A 164 -2.65 2.90 -23.65
N TYR A 165 -2.43 2.96 -22.34
CA TYR A 165 -1.44 3.83 -21.69
C TYR A 165 -0.23 3.06 -21.16
N ARG A 166 -0.33 1.73 -21.10
CA ARG A 166 0.67 0.83 -20.54
C ARG A 166 1.36 0.06 -21.65
N LYS A 167 2.65 -0.18 -21.48
CA LYS A 167 3.33 -1.21 -22.27
C LYS A 167 2.78 -2.58 -21.89
N ALA A 168 2.68 -3.49 -22.86
CA ALA A 168 2.33 -4.88 -22.59
C ALA A 168 3.34 -5.46 -21.59
N SER A 169 2.83 -6.10 -20.53
CA SER A 169 3.71 -6.69 -19.51
C SER A 169 4.31 -7.98 -20.06
N PRO A 170 5.62 -8.22 -19.90
CA PRO A 170 6.21 -9.51 -20.26
C PRO A 170 5.79 -10.63 -19.28
N HIS A 171 5.31 -10.26 -18.09
CA HIS A 171 4.90 -11.21 -17.04
C HIS A 171 3.46 -11.64 -17.28
N LYS A 172 3.27 -12.85 -17.78
CA LYS A 172 1.95 -13.42 -18.08
C LYS A 172 1.39 -14.16 -16.86
N PRO A 173 0.13 -13.94 -16.48
CA PRO A 173 -0.49 -14.70 -15.40
C PRO A 173 -0.57 -16.18 -15.75
N SER A 174 -0.29 -17.05 -14.79
CA SER A 174 -0.43 -18.49 -15.00
C SER A 174 -1.90 -18.88 -15.21
N LYS A 175 -2.15 -19.92 -16.00
CA LYS A 175 -3.52 -20.50 -16.15
C LYS A 175 -4.12 -20.90 -14.79
N TYR A 176 -3.29 -21.33 -13.85
CA TYR A 176 -3.72 -21.70 -12.51
C TYR A 176 -4.18 -20.49 -11.69
N LEU A 177 -3.44 -19.37 -11.74
CA LEU A 177 -3.85 -18.12 -11.12
C LEU A 177 -5.18 -17.63 -11.70
N ILE A 178 -5.32 -17.62 -13.04
CA ILE A 178 -6.57 -17.24 -13.71
C ILE A 178 -7.73 -18.10 -13.19
N SER A 179 -7.57 -19.42 -13.14
CA SER A 179 -8.59 -20.34 -12.60
C SER A 179 -8.94 -20.04 -11.14
N LYS A 180 -7.95 -19.79 -10.27
CA LYS A 180 -8.18 -19.39 -8.87
C LYS A 180 -8.95 -18.08 -8.77
N LEU A 181 -8.68 -17.10 -9.62
CA LEU A 181 -9.42 -15.83 -9.66
C LEU A 181 -10.89 -16.05 -10.09
N ARG A 182 -11.14 -16.82 -11.15
CA ARG A 182 -12.51 -17.16 -11.58
C ARG A 182 -13.31 -17.89 -10.50
N ASN A 183 -12.67 -18.86 -9.82
CA ASN A 183 -13.29 -19.56 -8.70
C ASN A 183 -13.58 -18.62 -7.52
N TYR A 184 -12.66 -17.69 -7.23
CA TYR A 184 -12.86 -16.69 -6.21
C TYR A 184 -14.03 -15.75 -6.54
N GLU A 185 -14.17 -15.31 -7.79
CA GLU A 185 -15.31 -14.49 -8.23
C GLU A 185 -16.64 -15.22 -8.00
N HIS A 186 -16.70 -16.53 -8.30
CA HIS A 186 -17.88 -17.36 -8.02
C HIS A 186 -18.17 -17.48 -6.51
N LEU A 187 -17.14 -17.69 -5.69
CA LEU A 187 -17.25 -17.69 -4.23
C LEU A 187 -17.80 -16.36 -3.73
N HIS A 188 -17.25 -15.25 -4.23
CA HIS A 188 -17.65 -13.89 -3.83
C HIS A 188 -19.08 -13.56 -4.26
N ARG A 189 -19.52 -14.00 -5.44
CA ARG A 189 -20.92 -13.86 -5.88
C ARG A 189 -21.87 -14.66 -4.98
N SER A 190 -21.46 -15.85 -4.55
CA SER A 190 -22.32 -16.78 -3.79
C SER A 190 -22.40 -16.47 -2.29
N CYS A 191 -21.33 -15.90 -1.73
CA CYS A 191 -21.18 -15.64 -0.30
C CYS A 191 -21.00 -14.14 0.02
N GLY A 192 -20.95 -13.25 -0.97
CA GLY A 192 -20.70 -11.82 -0.79
C GLY A 192 -21.83 -11.08 -0.08
N PRO A 193 -21.66 -9.76 0.14
CA PRO A 193 -22.64 -8.93 0.82
C PRO A 193 -24.06 -9.10 0.30
N TYR A 194 -25.04 -9.04 1.21
CA TYR A 194 -26.48 -9.13 0.93
C TYR A 194 -26.99 -10.50 0.45
N THR A 195 -26.13 -11.50 0.29
CA THR A 195 -26.57 -12.88 0.03
C THR A 195 -27.20 -13.53 1.28
N LYS A 196 -27.99 -14.60 1.08
CA LYS A 196 -28.57 -15.37 2.20
C LYS A 196 -27.48 -15.92 3.13
N SER A 197 -26.38 -16.41 2.56
CA SER A 197 -25.23 -16.94 3.30
C SER A 197 -24.50 -15.87 4.10
N TYR A 198 -24.31 -14.68 3.52
CA TYR A 198 -23.76 -13.52 4.23
C TYR A 198 -24.63 -13.15 5.41
N ASN A 199 -25.94 -12.95 5.20
CA ASN A 199 -26.83 -12.54 6.27
C ASN A 199 -26.85 -13.57 7.42
N LYS A 200 -26.86 -14.87 7.11
CA LYS A 200 -26.87 -15.92 8.14
C LYS A 200 -25.68 -15.85 9.11
N ILE A 201 -24.49 -15.50 8.63
CA ILE A 201 -23.25 -15.47 9.43
C ILE A 201 -22.98 -14.07 9.98
N MET A 202 -23.02 -13.06 9.11
CA MET A 202 -22.54 -11.72 9.40
C MET A 202 -23.54 -10.84 10.15
N THR A 203 -24.85 -11.16 10.14
CA THR A 203 -25.86 -10.41 10.92
C THR A 203 -26.18 -11.06 12.27
N LYS A 204 -25.93 -12.36 12.46
CA LYS A 204 -26.12 -13.08 13.74
C LYS A 204 -24.93 -12.98 14.71
N GLY A 205 -23.74 -12.76 14.15
CA GLY A 205 -22.42 -12.68 14.81
C GLY A 205 -22.19 -13.44 16.10
N ALA A 206 -22.05 -12.80 17.27
CA ALA A 206 -21.66 -13.51 18.51
C ALA A 206 -22.68 -14.57 18.99
N ASN A 207 -23.95 -14.44 18.60
CA ASN A 207 -25.00 -15.43 18.87
C ASN A 207 -25.04 -16.55 17.81
N PHE A 208 -24.06 -16.57 16.90
CA PHE A 208 -23.91 -17.63 15.92
C PHE A 208 -23.49 -18.93 16.60
N SER A 209 -24.40 -19.91 16.63
CA SER A 209 -24.07 -21.28 17.00
C SER A 209 -23.37 -21.96 15.82
N LYS A 210 -22.30 -22.72 16.10
CA LYS A 210 -21.56 -23.51 15.08
C LYS A 210 -22.46 -24.50 14.32
N ASN A 211 -23.59 -24.89 14.92
CA ASN A 211 -24.59 -25.78 14.34
C ASN A 211 -25.45 -25.10 13.24
N ASP A 212 -25.43 -23.77 13.15
CA ASP A 212 -26.11 -23.01 12.10
C ASP A 212 -25.23 -22.84 10.83
N ALA A 213 -23.98 -23.29 10.85
CA ALA A 213 -23.08 -23.14 9.72
C ALA A 213 -23.49 -24.08 8.56
N SER A 214 -23.94 -23.50 7.44
CA SER A 214 -23.62 -24.14 6.16
C SER A 214 -22.12 -23.99 5.99
N THR A 215 -21.38 -25.10 5.93
CA THR A 215 -19.91 -25.22 5.87
C THR A 215 -19.21 -24.48 4.70
N LYS A 216 -19.92 -23.65 3.93
CA LYS A 216 -19.48 -23.15 2.63
C LYS A 216 -18.88 -21.73 2.61
N CYS A 217 -19.29 -20.83 3.52
CA CYS A 217 -18.86 -19.42 3.46
C CYS A 217 -18.05 -19.03 4.71
N LYS A 218 -16.83 -18.57 4.49
CA LYS A 218 -15.94 -17.97 5.49
C LYS A 218 -15.54 -16.57 5.05
N TYR A 219 -15.19 -15.70 5.99
CA TYR A 219 -14.94 -14.29 5.70
C TYR A 219 -13.58 -13.83 6.24
N LEU A 220 -12.96 -12.92 5.51
CA LEU A 220 -11.82 -12.12 5.92
C LEU A 220 -12.21 -10.65 5.80
N VAL A 221 -12.38 -9.97 6.92
CA VAL A 221 -12.67 -8.54 6.98
C VAL A 221 -11.35 -7.78 7.13
N TRP A 222 -10.97 -7.02 6.10
CA TRP A 222 -9.79 -6.17 6.12
C TRP A 222 -10.20 -4.72 6.45
N THR A 223 -9.37 -4.06 7.27
CA THR A 223 -9.55 -2.65 7.64
C THR A 223 -8.35 -1.82 7.23
N ALA A 224 -8.62 -0.66 6.60
CA ALA A 224 -7.58 0.28 6.21
C ALA A 224 -6.80 0.81 7.43
N SER A 225 -5.48 0.88 7.30
CA SER A 225 -4.58 1.48 8.29
C SER A 225 -3.42 2.20 7.60
N ASN A 226 -2.90 3.26 8.23
CA ASN A 226 -1.83 4.13 7.71
C ASN A 226 -2.16 4.78 6.34
N GLY A 227 -1.14 5.18 5.57
CA GLY A 227 -1.30 5.85 4.28
C GLY A 227 -1.71 4.93 3.13
N LEU A 228 -2.07 5.52 1.99
CA LEU A 228 -2.59 4.81 0.81
C LEU A 228 -1.69 3.65 0.33
N GLY A 229 -0.37 3.86 0.27
CA GLY A 229 0.58 2.80 -0.12
C GLY A 229 0.49 1.55 0.77
N ASN A 230 0.45 1.73 2.11
CA ASN A 230 0.29 0.63 3.07
C ASN A 230 -1.05 -0.08 2.88
N ARG A 231 -2.12 0.68 2.65
CA ARG A 231 -3.45 0.12 2.43
C ARG A 231 -3.49 -0.75 1.17
N MET A 232 -2.87 -0.31 0.08
CA MET A 232 -2.84 -1.07 -1.16
C MET A 232 -2.01 -2.35 -1.06
N VAL A 233 -0.80 -2.29 -0.49
CA VAL A 233 0.04 -3.49 -0.32
C VAL A 233 -0.60 -4.51 0.62
N THR A 234 -1.20 -4.06 1.72
CA THR A 234 -1.89 -4.97 2.66
C THR A 234 -3.16 -5.56 2.10
N LEU A 235 -3.92 -4.80 1.30
CA LEU A 235 -5.14 -5.28 0.68
C LEU A 235 -4.85 -6.35 -0.37
N ALA A 236 -3.77 -6.21 -1.14
CA ALA A 236 -3.29 -7.27 -2.04
C ALA A 236 -2.84 -8.52 -1.27
N ALA A 237 -2.09 -8.36 -0.17
CA ALA A 237 -1.68 -9.48 0.68
C ALA A 237 -2.88 -10.20 1.34
N ALA A 238 -3.87 -9.44 1.81
CA ALA A 238 -5.12 -9.95 2.37
C ALA A 238 -5.95 -10.70 1.32
N PHE A 239 -5.99 -10.20 0.09
CA PHE A 239 -6.68 -10.88 -1.01
C PHE A 239 -6.03 -12.22 -1.35
N LEU A 240 -4.69 -12.29 -1.42
CA LEU A 240 -4.01 -13.56 -1.61
C LEU A 240 -4.32 -14.54 -0.47
N TYR A 241 -4.26 -14.08 0.78
CA TYR A 241 -4.62 -14.91 1.93
C TYR A 241 -6.08 -15.39 1.88
N ALA A 242 -7.01 -14.54 1.39
CA ALA A 242 -8.40 -14.90 1.20
C ALA A 242 -8.58 -16.02 0.15
N ILE A 243 -7.86 -15.94 -0.98
CA ILE A 243 -7.84 -17.02 -2.00
C ILE A 243 -7.29 -18.32 -1.41
N LEU A 244 -6.17 -18.27 -0.69
CA LEU A 244 -5.51 -19.46 -0.12
C LEU A 244 -6.30 -20.13 1.00
N THR A 245 -7.29 -19.45 1.57
CA THR A 245 -8.08 -19.96 2.70
C THR A 245 -9.57 -20.11 2.40
N ASP A 246 -9.97 -19.95 1.13
CA ASP A 246 -11.36 -19.97 0.65
C ASP A 246 -12.27 -19.04 1.47
N ARG A 247 -11.82 -17.79 1.64
CA ARG A 247 -12.54 -16.74 2.36
C ARG A 247 -13.00 -15.65 1.41
N VAL A 248 -14.20 -15.13 1.63
CA VAL A 248 -14.67 -13.90 1.01
C VAL A 248 -13.95 -12.72 1.67
N LEU A 249 -13.18 -11.97 0.88
CA LEU A 249 -12.63 -10.69 1.30
C LEU A 249 -13.73 -9.64 1.36
N LEU A 250 -13.83 -8.99 2.52
CA LEU A 250 -14.68 -7.83 2.75
C LEU A 250 -13.82 -6.68 3.23
N VAL A 251 -14.02 -5.51 2.63
CA VAL A 251 -13.14 -4.37 2.73
C VAL A 251 -13.88 -3.24 3.41
N ARG A 252 -13.35 -2.78 4.55
CA ARG A 252 -13.88 -1.60 5.21
C ARG A 252 -13.04 -0.38 4.87
N PHE A 253 -13.58 0.42 3.97
CA PHE A 253 -13.05 1.74 3.63
C PHE A 253 -13.53 2.80 4.62
N GLY A 254 -12.62 3.70 4.98
CA GLY A 254 -12.98 4.99 5.56
C GLY A 254 -13.52 5.92 4.48
N ALA A 255 -13.99 7.10 4.89
CA ALA A 255 -14.48 8.13 3.95
C ALA A 255 -13.45 8.40 2.85
N ASP A 256 -12.19 8.50 3.29
CA ASP A 256 -10.96 8.75 2.54
C ASP A 256 -10.58 7.71 1.48
N MET A 257 -11.28 6.57 1.41
CA MET A 257 -11.05 5.53 0.40
C MET A 257 -12.23 5.34 -0.55
N PHE A 258 -13.37 5.99 -0.30
CA PHE A 258 -14.49 5.98 -1.25
C PHE A 258 -14.09 6.71 -2.52
N GLY A 259 -14.48 6.17 -3.67
CA GLY A 259 -14.18 6.80 -4.96
C GLY A 259 -12.74 6.59 -5.46
N LEU A 260 -11.86 5.84 -4.78
CA LEU A 260 -10.52 5.56 -5.31
C LEU A 260 -10.50 4.42 -6.33
N PHE A 261 -11.21 3.33 -6.03
CA PHE A 261 -11.14 2.08 -6.78
C PHE A 261 -12.51 1.67 -7.31
N CYS A 262 -12.53 1.11 -8.52
CA CYS A 262 -13.67 0.35 -9.01
C CYS A 262 -13.88 -0.95 -8.22
N LYS A 263 -15.08 -1.53 -8.32
CA LYS A 263 -15.36 -2.87 -7.76
C LYS A 263 -14.55 -3.91 -8.54
N PRO A 264 -13.75 -4.78 -7.88
CA PRO A 264 -12.88 -5.73 -8.58
C PRO A 264 -13.56 -7.06 -8.95
N PHE A 265 -14.70 -7.41 -8.34
CA PHE A 265 -15.37 -8.70 -8.55
C PHE A 265 -16.70 -8.51 -9.31
N PRO A 266 -16.98 -9.34 -10.33
CA PRO A 266 -18.20 -9.22 -11.13
C PRO A 266 -19.43 -9.59 -10.30
N ASP A 267 -20.52 -8.84 -10.49
CA ASP A 267 -21.82 -9.04 -9.84
C ASP A 267 -21.79 -9.09 -8.30
N SER A 268 -20.76 -8.47 -7.69
CA SER A 268 -20.63 -8.40 -6.25
C SER A 268 -19.93 -7.11 -5.81
N SER A 269 -19.97 -6.83 -4.50
CA SER A 269 -19.24 -5.72 -3.89
C SER A 269 -18.31 -6.27 -2.83
N TRP A 270 -17.02 -5.95 -2.92
CA TRP A 270 -16.07 -6.23 -1.85
C TRP A 270 -16.26 -5.34 -0.62
N LEU A 271 -17.07 -4.28 -0.69
CA LEU A 271 -17.24 -3.35 0.42
C LEU A 271 -18.04 -4.00 1.54
N LEU A 272 -17.54 -3.89 2.77
CA LEU A 272 -18.28 -4.28 3.96
C LEU A 272 -19.51 -3.34 4.13
N PRO A 273 -20.74 -3.89 4.24
CA PRO A 273 -21.94 -3.09 4.48
C PRO A 273 -21.82 -2.19 5.72
N ARG A 274 -22.32 -0.95 5.63
CA ARG A 274 -22.25 0.06 6.72
C ARG A 274 -23.02 -0.36 7.97
N ASN A 275 -24.08 -1.15 7.81
CA ASN A 275 -24.89 -1.69 8.90
C ASN A 275 -24.27 -2.93 9.56
N PHE A 276 -22.98 -3.22 9.33
CA PHE A 276 -22.30 -4.33 9.99
C PHE A 276 -22.30 -4.13 11.51
N PRO A 277 -23.04 -4.98 12.28
CA PRO A 277 -23.42 -4.65 13.65
C PRO A 277 -22.26 -4.73 14.65
N TYR A 278 -21.18 -5.45 14.32
CA TYR A 278 -20.12 -5.79 15.27
C TYR A 278 -19.00 -4.75 15.42
N TRP A 279 -19.03 -3.64 14.68
CA TRP A 279 -17.98 -2.63 14.85
C TRP A 279 -18.07 -1.93 16.21
N LYS A 280 -19.27 -1.72 16.75
CA LYS A 280 -19.46 -1.12 18.09
C LYS A 280 -18.96 -2.05 19.21
N ASP A 281 -18.96 -3.37 18.96
CA ASP A 281 -18.53 -4.41 19.90
C ASP A 281 -17.12 -4.94 19.63
N GLN A 282 -16.33 -4.30 18.76
CA GLN A 282 -14.98 -4.75 18.38
C GLN A 282 -14.07 -5.01 19.58
N LYS A 283 -14.20 -4.24 20.66
CA LYS A 283 -13.44 -4.43 21.93
C LYS A 283 -13.73 -5.76 22.63
N ARG A 284 -14.86 -6.40 22.32
CA ARG A 284 -15.29 -7.68 22.88
C ARG A 284 -14.88 -8.88 22.01
N ILE A 285 -14.30 -8.65 20.85
CA ILE A 285 -13.85 -9.72 19.96
C ILE A 285 -12.47 -10.18 20.42
N GLU A 286 -12.33 -11.49 20.63
CA GLU A 286 -11.08 -12.13 21.02
C GLU A 286 -9.98 -11.88 19.99
N THR A 287 -8.75 -11.67 20.46
CA THR A 287 -7.57 -11.61 19.58
C THR A 287 -6.91 -12.99 19.48
N TYR A 288 -6.24 -13.24 18.35
CA TYR A 288 -5.54 -14.50 18.14
C TYR A 288 -4.50 -14.78 19.23
N GLU A 289 -3.78 -13.76 19.69
CA GLU A 289 -2.78 -13.88 20.75
C GLU A 289 -3.39 -14.25 22.10
N ASN A 290 -4.54 -13.67 22.45
CA ASN A 290 -5.22 -14.02 23.70
C ASN A 290 -5.78 -15.45 23.63
N LEU A 291 -6.35 -15.85 22.49
CA LEU A 291 -6.76 -17.23 22.26
C LEU A 291 -5.59 -18.21 22.40
N LEU A 292 -4.41 -17.87 21.88
CA LEU A 292 -3.20 -18.70 22.03
C LEU A 292 -2.72 -18.79 23.49
N LYS A 293 -2.84 -17.71 24.29
CA LYS A 293 -2.50 -17.71 25.72
C LYS A 293 -3.48 -18.57 26.52
N ASN A 294 -4.78 -18.43 26.26
CA ASN A 294 -5.83 -19.16 26.96
C ASN A 294 -5.79 -20.67 26.66
N ASN A 295 -5.56 -21.06 25.40
CA ASN A 295 -5.41 -22.47 25.01
C ASN A 295 -4.15 -23.14 25.62
N LYS A 296 -3.14 -22.38 26.03
CA LYS A 296 -2.00 -22.92 26.78
C LYS A 296 -2.32 -23.12 28.26
N ALA A 297 -3.24 -22.33 28.80
CA ALA A 297 -3.66 -22.39 30.20
C ALA A 297 -4.76 -23.43 30.45
N ASN A 298 -5.67 -23.63 29.49
CA ASN A 298 -6.80 -24.56 29.59
C ASN A 298 -6.62 -25.74 28.62
N SER A 299 -6.56 -26.97 29.17
CA SER A 299 -6.44 -28.23 28.40
C SER A 299 -7.78 -28.82 27.94
N SER A 300 -8.88 -28.06 28.04
CA SER A 300 -10.22 -28.46 27.62
C SER A 300 -10.51 -28.06 26.15
N GLN A 301 -11.37 -28.83 25.48
CA GLN A 301 -11.90 -28.54 24.14
C GLN A 301 -12.77 -27.27 24.17
N GLU A 302 -12.15 -26.09 24.18
CA GLU A 302 -12.87 -24.82 24.15
C GLU A 302 -13.52 -24.57 22.78
N LEU A 303 -14.75 -24.07 22.83
CA LEU A 303 -15.52 -23.65 21.66
C LEU A 303 -14.82 -22.47 20.98
N LEU A 304 -14.26 -22.71 19.78
CA LEU A 304 -13.63 -21.65 18.98
C LEU A 304 -14.62 -20.50 18.70
N PRO A 305 -14.18 -19.24 18.81
CA PRO A 305 -15.06 -18.10 18.62
C PRO A 305 -15.49 -17.95 17.14
N PRO A 306 -16.69 -17.41 16.88
CA PRO A 306 -17.14 -17.17 15.51
C PRO A 306 -16.37 -16.04 14.79
N PHE A 307 -15.84 -15.09 15.58
CA PHE A 307 -15.05 -13.94 15.13
C PHE A 307 -13.72 -13.93 15.85
N LEU A 308 -12.64 -13.63 15.13
CA LEU A 308 -11.31 -13.50 15.71
C LEU A 308 -10.56 -12.34 15.07
N ILE A 309 -9.93 -11.51 15.90
CA ILE A 309 -9.02 -10.46 15.42
C ILE A 309 -7.63 -11.06 15.21
N LEU A 310 -7.10 -10.89 14.00
CA LEU A 310 -5.73 -11.22 13.63
C LEU A 310 -4.97 -9.90 13.43
N ASN A 311 -4.08 -9.57 14.38
CA ASN A 311 -3.29 -8.36 14.33
C ASN A 311 -1.89 -8.63 13.77
N LEU A 312 -1.62 -8.11 12.57
CA LEU A 312 -0.34 -8.14 11.85
C LEU A 312 0.16 -6.71 11.54
N GLN A 313 -0.12 -5.74 12.41
CA GLN A 313 0.42 -4.38 12.30
C GLN A 313 1.88 -4.33 12.78
N HIS A 314 2.68 -3.41 12.23
CA HIS A 314 4.08 -3.26 12.63
C HIS A 314 4.30 -2.83 14.09
N THR A 315 3.35 -2.09 14.69
CA THR A 315 3.42 -1.65 16.09
C THR A 315 3.10 -2.76 17.08
N HIS A 316 2.55 -3.87 16.59
CA HIS A 316 2.16 -4.99 17.43
C HIS A 316 3.39 -5.84 17.70
N ASP A 317 3.76 -6.00 18.97
CA ASP A 317 4.83 -6.89 19.43
C ASP A 317 4.42 -8.39 19.37
N GLY A 318 3.69 -8.74 18.31
CA GLY A 318 3.17 -10.06 18.01
C GLY A 318 4.23 -11.01 17.47
N HIS A 319 5.51 -10.83 17.84
CA HIS A 319 6.61 -11.69 17.39
C HIS A 319 6.37 -13.19 17.71
N ASN A 320 5.43 -13.49 18.61
CA ASN A 320 5.03 -14.83 19.02
C ASN A 320 3.65 -15.27 18.49
N ASN A 321 3.06 -14.60 17.50
CA ASN A 321 1.78 -15.05 16.92
C ASN A 321 1.97 -16.20 15.91
N PHE A 322 3.19 -16.45 15.42
CA PHE A 322 3.51 -17.56 14.50
C PHE A 322 2.58 -17.64 13.29
N PHE A 323 2.07 -16.51 12.77
CA PHE A 323 1.18 -16.50 11.61
C PHE A 323 1.81 -17.17 10.37
N HIS A 324 3.13 -17.13 10.21
CA HIS A 324 3.86 -17.78 9.12
C HIS A 324 4.00 -19.30 9.26
N CYS A 325 3.34 -19.92 10.26
CA CYS A 325 3.48 -21.33 10.59
C CYS A 325 2.19 -22.12 10.31
N ASP A 326 2.34 -23.32 9.74
CA ASP A 326 1.22 -24.19 9.34
C ASP A 326 0.24 -24.48 10.48
N ARG A 327 0.77 -24.75 11.68
CA ARG A 327 -0.02 -25.05 12.89
C ARG A 327 -0.99 -23.93 13.27
N SER A 328 -0.64 -22.68 12.97
CA SER A 328 -1.50 -21.53 13.21
C SER A 328 -2.74 -21.59 12.31
N HIS A 329 -2.58 -22.09 11.08
CA HIS A 329 -3.66 -22.21 10.12
C HIS A 329 -4.62 -23.36 10.42
N ASP A 330 -4.20 -24.42 11.11
CA ASP A 330 -5.11 -25.47 11.60
C ASP A 330 -6.23 -24.91 12.49
N LEU A 331 -5.91 -23.85 13.24
CA LEU A 331 -6.88 -23.10 14.05
C LEU A 331 -7.60 -22.07 13.19
N LEU A 332 -6.85 -21.19 12.50
CA LEU A 332 -7.43 -20.06 11.78
C LEU A 332 -8.41 -20.50 10.69
N GLN A 333 -8.21 -21.66 10.05
CA GLN A 333 -9.14 -22.20 9.04
C GLN A 333 -10.51 -22.56 9.62
N LYS A 334 -10.59 -22.90 10.91
CA LYS A 334 -11.84 -23.29 11.61
C LYS A 334 -12.67 -22.10 12.04
N ILE A 335 -12.10 -20.89 12.06
CA ILE A 335 -12.79 -19.66 12.46
C ILE A 335 -13.62 -19.12 11.28
N PRO A 336 -14.93 -18.93 11.41
CA PRO A 336 -15.78 -18.44 10.32
C PRO A 336 -15.39 -17.04 9.82
N VAL A 337 -15.14 -16.09 10.73
CA VAL A 337 -14.83 -14.69 10.39
C VAL A 337 -13.52 -14.26 11.03
N LEU A 338 -12.56 -13.86 10.18
CA LEU A 338 -11.32 -13.23 10.62
C LEU A 338 -11.39 -11.72 10.36
N ILE A 339 -11.02 -10.91 11.36
CA ILE A 339 -10.85 -9.46 11.20
C ILE A 339 -9.34 -9.19 11.19
N LEU A 340 -8.82 -8.77 10.06
CA LEU A 340 -7.39 -8.54 9.85
C LEU A 340 -7.06 -7.06 10.04
N TRP A 341 -6.17 -6.78 11.00
CA TRP A 341 -5.50 -5.49 11.13
C TRP A 341 -4.07 -5.63 10.65
N SER A 342 -3.70 -4.93 9.58
CA SER A 342 -2.32 -4.95 9.11
C SER A 342 -2.01 -3.68 8.31
N ASP A 343 -0.74 -3.31 8.32
CA ASP A 343 -0.14 -2.27 7.48
C ASP A 343 1.09 -2.79 6.71
N GLN A 344 1.27 -4.11 6.67
CA GLN A 344 2.40 -4.82 6.08
C GLN A 344 2.06 -5.58 4.79
N TYR A 345 3.01 -5.63 3.86
CA TYR A 345 2.97 -6.57 2.73
C TYR A 345 3.43 -7.96 3.18
N PHE A 346 2.59 -8.69 3.92
CA PHE A 346 2.98 -9.96 4.55
C PHE A 346 3.02 -11.19 3.59
N VAL A 347 3.00 -10.97 2.28
CA VAL A 347 3.06 -12.05 1.27
C VAL A 347 4.27 -12.96 1.43
N PRO A 348 5.50 -12.49 1.73
CA PRO A 348 6.62 -13.40 1.98
C PRO A 348 6.34 -14.43 3.08
N SER A 349 5.62 -14.07 4.15
CA SER A 349 5.20 -15.05 5.17
C SER A 349 4.29 -16.13 4.62
N LEU A 350 3.47 -15.83 3.60
CA LEU A 350 2.58 -16.83 2.99
C LEU A 350 3.36 -17.94 2.29
N PHE A 351 4.51 -17.61 1.70
CA PHE A 351 5.41 -18.60 1.09
C PHE A 351 6.15 -19.47 2.12
N MET A 352 6.24 -19.03 3.37
CA MET A 352 6.84 -19.82 4.45
C MET A 352 5.94 -20.98 4.89
N ILE A 353 4.61 -20.80 4.76
CA ILE A 353 3.58 -21.75 5.20
C ILE A 353 3.54 -22.98 4.28
N PRO A 354 3.89 -24.18 4.78
CA PRO A 354 3.95 -25.40 3.97
C PRO A 354 2.67 -25.71 3.18
N SER A 355 1.49 -25.61 3.82
CA SER A 355 0.21 -25.91 3.16
C SER A 355 -0.13 -25.01 1.99
N PHE A 356 0.45 -23.81 1.89
CA PHE A 356 0.20 -22.88 0.79
C PHE A 356 1.19 -23.01 -0.38
N ARG A 357 2.33 -23.69 -0.17
CA ARG A 357 3.46 -23.67 -1.14
C ARG A 357 3.11 -24.20 -2.52
N GLN A 358 2.31 -25.27 -2.58
CA GLN A 358 1.95 -25.90 -3.85
C GLN A 358 1.07 -24.97 -4.68
N ASP A 359 0.06 -24.36 -4.06
CA ASP A 359 -0.83 -23.40 -4.71
C ASP A 359 -0.05 -22.15 -5.14
N LEU A 360 0.74 -21.57 -4.24
CA LEU A 360 1.56 -20.39 -4.54
C LEU A 360 2.54 -20.64 -5.69
N SER A 361 3.17 -21.82 -5.75
CA SER A 361 4.12 -22.15 -6.83
C SER A 361 3.44 -22.35 -8.18
N LYS A 362 2.19 -22.83 -8.20
CA LYS A 362 1.41 -22.95 -9.44
C LYS A 362 0.82 -21.59 -9.87
N MET A 363 0.36 -20.79 -8.91
CA MET A 363 -0.19 -19.46 -9.16
C MET A 363 0.89 -18.51 -9.69
N PHE A 364 2.08 -18.53 -9.09
CA PHE A 364 3.20 -17.65 -9.39
C PHE A 364 4.46 -18.46 -9.71
N PRO A 365 4.62 -18.94 -10.96
CA PRO A 365 5.86 -19.57 -11.40
C PRO A 365 7.04 -18.61 -11.27
N GLU A 366 6.86 -17.37 -11.69
CA GLU A 366 7.76 -16.24 -11.42
C GLU A 366 7.43 -15.67 -10.03
N LYS A 367 8.27 -15.95 -9.04
CA LYS A 367 7.95 -15.71 -7.62
C LYS A 367 7.83 -14.23 -7.26
N ASP A 368 8.35 -13.35 -8.09
CA ASP A 368 8.31 -11.90 -7.91
C ASP A 368 7.23 -11.18 -8.73
N THR A 369 6.16 -11.91 -9.11
CA THR A 369 5.01 -11.36 -9.86
C THR A 369 3.72 -11.25 -9.05
N VAL A 370 3.77 -11.49 -7.73
CA VAL A 370 2.58 -11.62 -6.88
C VAL A 370 1.78 -10.33 -6.83
N PHE A 371 2.38 -9.22 -6.38
CA PHE A 371 1.72 -7.93 -6.37
C PHE A 371 1.47 -7.43 -7.78
N HIS A 372 2.37 -7.70 -8.74
CA HIS A 372 2.16 -7.28 -10.12
C HIS A 372 0.82 -7.77 -10.67
N HIS A 373 0.53 -9.07 -10.53
CA HIS A 373 -0.74 -9.64 -10.98
C HIS A 373 -1.91 -9.24 -10.09
N LEU A 374 -1.80 -9.40 -8.77
CA LEU A 374 -2.93 -9.14 -7.88
C LEU A 374 -3.28 -7.64 -7.82
N GLY A 375 -2.29 -6.77 -7.88
CA GLY A 375 -2.48 -5.33 -7.93
C GLY A 375 -3.18 -4.88 -9.21
N ARG A 376 -2.78 -5.40 -10.37
CA ARG A 376 -3.44 -5.12 -11.67
C ARG A 376 -4.85 -5.70 -11.77
N TYR A 377 -5.16 -6.74 -11.00
CA TYR A 377 -6.50 -7.32 -10.90
C TYR A 377 -7.42 -6.53 -9.95
N LEU A 378 -6.90 -6.06 -8.81
CA LEU A 378 -7.70 -5.38 -7.79
C LEU A 378 -7.86 -3.88 -8.03
N PHE A 379 -6.79 -3.18 -8.39
CA PHE A 379 -6.70 -1.72 -8.28
C PHE A 379 -6.93 -1.02 -9.61
N HIS A 380 -8.20 -0.92 -10.00
CA HIS A 380 -8.62 -0.10 -11.13
C HIS A 380 -9.05 1.28 -10.63
N PRO A 381 -8.43 2.38 -11.09
CA PRO A 381 -8.88 3.73 -10.75
C PRO A 381 -10.36 3.95 -11.07
N SER A 382 -11.08 4.61 -10.17
CA SER A 382 -12.41 5.13 -10.47
C SER A 382 -12.38 6.07 -11.68
N ASN A 383 -13.54 6.36 -12.26
CA ASN A 383 -13.61 7.31 -13.39
C ASN A 383 -13.07 8.70 -13.04
N GLU A 384 -13.27 9.16 -11.79
CA GLU A 384 -12.72 10.44 -11.31
C GLU A 384 -11.19 10.44 -11.32
N ALA A 385 -10.56 9.43 -10.70
CA ALA A 385 -9.11 9.31 -10.71
C ALA A 385 -8.57 9.05 -12.12
N TRP A 386 -9.28 8.23 -12.92
CA TRP A 386 -8.89 7.89 -14.29
C TRP A 386 -8.88 9.11 -15.21
N GLU A 387 -9.83 10.01 -15.06
CA GLU A 387 -9.88 11.25 -15.84
C GLU A 387 -8.65 12.12 -15.57
N LEU A 388 -8.24 12.26 -14.32
CA LEU A 388 -7.03 13.00 -13.93
C LEU A 388 -5.76 12.35 -14.52
N ILE A 389 -5.64 11.02 -14.38
CA ILE A 389 -4.53 10.24 -14.93
C ILE A 389 -4.43 10.45 -16.45
N ARG A 390 -5.55 10.28 -17.16
CA ARG A 390 -5.62 10.38 -18.62
C ARG A 390 -5.23 11.78 -19.09
N LYS A 391 -5.87 12.81 -18.56
CA LYS A 391 -5.61 14.21 -18.93
C LYS A 391 -4.14 14.58 -18.71
N PHE A 392 -3.57 14.19 -17.57
CA PHE A 392 -2.17 14.46 -17.28
C PHE A 392 -1.23 13.72 -18.24
N TYR A 393 -1.47 12.42 -18.47
CA TYR A 393 -0.65 11.61 -19.35
C TYR A 393 -0.66 12.16 -20.79
N GLU A 394 -1.84 12.42 -21.34
CA GLU A 394 -1.99 12.95 -22.70
C GLU A 394 -1.29 14.31 -22.88
N ALA A 395 -1.42 15.20 -21.88
CA ALA A 395 -0.86 16.55 -21.93
C ALA A 395 0.67 16.58 -21.78
N HIS A 396 1.24 15.68 -20.97
CA HIS A 396 2.62 15.83 -20.49
C HIS A 396 3.54 14.64 -20.78
N LEU A 397 3.01 13.42 -20.85
CA LEU A 397 3.83 12.20 -20.93
C LEU A 397 3.72 11.47 -22.27
N ALA A 398 2.59 11.59 -22.98
CA ALA A 398 2.32 10.78 -24.18
C ALA A 398 3.35 10.98 -25.30
N LYS A 399 3.79 12.22 -25.53
CA LYS A 399 4.69 12.59 -26.64
C LYS A 399 6.18 12.32 -26.39
N ALA A 400 6.56 11.98 -25.15
CA ALA A 400 7.95 11.73 -24.82
C ALA A 400 8.42 10.36 -25.35
N ASN A 401 9.69 10.27 -25.73
CA ASN A 401 10.31 9.01 -26.15
C ASN A 401 10.51 8.09 -24.94
N ASP A 402 11.04 8.65 -23.84
CA ASP A 402 11.18 7.96 -22.56
C ASP A 402 10.51 8.74 -21.42
N ARG A 403 9.99 7.99 -20.45
CA ARG A 403 9.31 8.51 -19.26
C ARG A 403 10.05 8.02 -18.02
N ILE A 404 10.63 8.93 -17.25
CA ILE A 404 11.37 8.60 -16.03
C ILE A 404 10.55 9.07 -14.83
N GLY A 405 10.18 8.17 -13.93
CA GLY A 405 9.46 8.54 -12.71
C GLY A 405 10.41 8.64 -11.51
N LEU A 406 10.27 9.73 -10.75
CA LEU A 406 11.01 10.00 -9.53
C LEU A 406 10.01 10.05 -8.38
N GLN A 407 9.99 9.00 -7.57
CA GLN A 407 9.16 8.92 -6.37
C GLN A 407 9.98 9.31 -5.15
N ILE A 408 9.69 10.49 -4.59
CA ILE A 408 10.50 11.10 -3.53
C ILE A 408 9.68 11.17 -2.23
N ARG A 409 10.17 10.52 -1.18
CA ARG A 409 9.55 10.49 0.15
C ARG A 409 10.57 10.80 1.24
N VAL A 410 10.29 11.84 2.02
CA VAL A 410 11.14 12.33 3.12
C VAL A 410 10.55 11.97 4.48
N PHE A 411 11.03 10.92 5.14
CA PHE A 411 10.43 10.45 6.40
C PHE A 411 10.69 11.35 7.61
N ASN A 412 11.87 11.97 7.71
CA ASN A 412 12.17 12.93 8.77
C ASN A 412 12.02 14.37 8.23
N THR A 413 10.94 15.04 8.61
CA THR A 413 10.61 16.38 8.12
C THR A 413 11.26 17.51 8.92
N HIS A 414 11.86 17.24 10.08
CA HIS A 414 12.44 18.28 10.96
C HIS A 414 13.88 18.65 10.59
N ARG A 415 14.62 17.71 9.99
CA ARG A 415 16.00 17.91 9.50
C ARG A 415 16.16 17.20 8.17
N ALA A 416 15.24 17.45 7.24
CA ALA A 416 15.28 16.85 5.92
C ALA A 416 16.48 17.42 5.14
N PRO A 417 17.47 16.60 4.75
CA PRO A 417 18.60 17.07 3.96
C PRO A 417 18.18 17.21 2.49
N HIS A 418 17.30 18.16 2.20
CA HIS A 418 16.65 18.28 0.90
C HIS A 418 17.66 18.44 -0.25
N GLU A 419 18.71 19.24 -0.03
CA GLU A 419 19.80 19.41 -0.98
C GLU A 419 20.57 18.10 -1.22
N THR A 420 20.93 17.38 -0.15
CA THR A 420 21.59 16.08 -0.27
C THR A 420 20.73 15.06 -1.03
N ILE A 421 19.42 15.05 -0.79
CA ILE A 421 18.48 14.17 -1.51
C ILE A 421 18.43 14.53 -3.00
N ILE A 422 18.44 15.82 -3.35
CA ILE A 422 18.48 16.27 -4.75
C ILE A 422 19.78 15.84 -5.42
N ASN A 423 20.91 16.01 -4.72
CA ASN A 423 22.21 15.59 -5.22
C ASN A 423 22.30 14.05 -5.37
N GLU A 424 21.71 13.28 -4.45
CA GLU A 424 21.60 11.82 -4.55
C GLU A 424 20.75 11.39 -5.76
N ILE A 425 19.62 12.08 -6.01
CA ILE A 425 18.78 11.83 -7.19
C ILE A 425 19.55 12.11 -8.48
N ILE A 426 20.24 13.25 -8.56
CA ILE A 426 21.04 13.62 -9.73
C ILE A 426 22.15 12.58 -9.94
N ALA A 427 22.92 12.26 -8.90
CA ALA A 427 23.99 11.27 -8.97
C ALA A 427 23.47 9.90 -9.43
N CYS A 428 22.36 9.41 -8.87
CA CYS A 428 21.72 8.15 -9.26
C CYS A 428 21.29 8.16 -10.74
N THR A 429 20.59 9.22 -11.17
CA THR A 429 20.04 9.31 -12.53
C THR A 429 21.14 9.44 -13.59
N LEU A 430 22.23 10.13 -13.29
CA LEU A 430 23.39 10.24 -14.17
C LEU A 430 24.18 8.93 -14.23
N GLN A 431 24.51 8.34 -13.08
CA GLN A 431 25.28 7.10 -12.98
C GLN A 431 24.63 5.95 -13.78
N HIS A 432 23.30 5.88 -13.76
CA HIS A 432 22.53 4.85 -14.46
C HIS A 432 21.94 5.32 -15.79
N LYS A 433 22.40 6.46 -16.31
CA LYS A 433 22.06 7.01 -17.63
C LYS A 433 20.55 7.17 -17.86
N LEU A 434 19.79 7.39 -16.79
CA LEU A 434 18.37 7.70 -16.86
C LEU A 434 18.18 9.12 -17.39
N LEU A 435 19.02 10.04 -16.91
CA LEU A 435 19.08 11.43 -17.37
C LEU A 435 20.49 11.76 -17.86
N PRO A 436 20.62 12.68 -18.83
CA PRO A 436 21.92 13.05 -19.37
C PRO A 436 22.65 14.08 -18.49
N GLU A 437 23.98 14.08 -18.63
CA GLU A 437 24.85 15.11 -18.10
C GLU A 437 24.63 16.46 -18.81
N LEU A 438 25.02 17.54 -18.14
CA LEU A 438 24.90 18.90 -18.64
C LEU A 438 26.23 19.34 -19.28
N ASP A 439 26.16 20.00 -20.44
CA ASP A 439 27.31 20.61 -21.09
C ASP A 439 27.65 21.93 -20.39
N MET A 440 28.75 21.94 -19.61
CA MET A 440 29.25 23.12 -18.91
C MET A 440 30.12 24.04 -19.79
N GLN A 441 30.42 23.65 -21.04
CA GLN A 441 31.37 24.36 -21.91
C GLN A 441 30.70 25.16 -23.05
N ASN A 442 29.36 25.17 -23.15
CA ASN A 442 28.60 25.91 -24.17
C ASN A 442 29.15 25.70 -25.60
N SER A 443 29.68 24.51 -25.89
CA SER A 443 30.28 24.24 -27.19
C SER A 443 29.16 24.00 -28.20
N ALA A 444 28.77 25.04 -28.93
CA ALA A 444 27.79 24.95 -29.99
C ALA A 444 28.36 24.14 -31.17
N THR A 445 28.09 22.85 -31.23
CA THR A 445 28.34 22.01 -32.41
C THR A 445 27.03 21.50 -33.03
N SER A 446 27.09 21.26 -34.34
CA SER A 446 26.00 21.16 -35.33
C SER A 446 24.81 20.27 -34.97
N PRO A 447 23.62 20.49 -35.58
CA PRO A 447 22.39 19.78 -35.23
C PRO A 447 22.48 18.29 -35.57
N LEU A 448 22.15 17.42 -34.62
CA LEU A 448 21.85 16.01 -34.89
C LEU A 448 20.37 15.91 -35.30
N GLU A 449 20.09 15.22 -36.41
CA GLU A 449 18.78 15.18 -37.09
C GLU A 449 17.63 14.50 -36.31
N LYS A 450 17.85 14.01 -35.08
CA LYS A 450 16.78 13.45 -34.23
C LYS A 450 16.99 13.80 -32.76
N GLN A 451 16.26 14.80 -32.28
CA GLN A 451 16.26 15.19 -30.88
C GLN A 451 15.31 14.26 -30.09
N THR A 452 15.86 13.33 -29.32
CA THR A 452 15.06 12.50 -28.39
C THR A 452 14.60 13.33 -27.20
N SER A 453 13.39 13.05 -26.71
CA SER A 453 12.79 13.77 -25.60
C SER A 453 12.46 12.83 -24.44
N LYS A 454 12.79 13.25 -23.22
CA LYS A 454 12.46 12.53 -21.99
C LYS A 454 11.53 13.37 -21.13
N ALA A 455 10.44 12.77 -20.66
CA ALA A 455 9.57 13.35 -19.66
C ALA A 455 9.92 12.77 -18.29
N VAL A 456 10.19 13.64 -17.32
CA VAL A 456 10.46 13.25 -15.93
C VAL A 456 9.24 13.58 -15.09
N LEU A 457 8.64 12.56 -14.50
CA LEU A 457 7.52 12.69 -13.59
C LEU A 457 8.02 12.67 -12.15
N VAL A 458 7.85 13.76 -11.42
CA VAL A 458 8.22 13.87 -10.00
C VAL A 458 6.97 13.74 -9.14
N ALA A 459 6.98 12.78 -8.21
CA ALA A 459 5.94 12.62 -7.20
C ALA A 459 6.57 12.83 -5.82
N SER A 460 6.22 13.95 -5.18
CA SER A 460 6.72 14.36 -3.86
C SER A 460 5.74 15.29 -3.17
N LEU A 461 5.75 15.27 -1.84
CA LEU A 461 5.02 16.27 -1.05
C LEU A 461 5.62 17.68 -1.25
N TYR A 462 6.91 17.78 -1.56
CA TYR A 462 7.62 19.06 -1.69
C TYR A 462 7.82 19.41 -3.16
N SER A 463 7.49 20.64 -3.54
CA SER A 463 7.70 21.14 -4.92
C SER A 463 9.18 21.32 -5.27
N GLU A 464 10.00 21.60 -4.26
CA GLU A 464 11.43 21.90 -4.41
C GLU A 464 12.15 20.90 -5.32
N TYR A 465 11.84 19.61 -5.23
CA TYR A 465 12.49 18.58 -6.02
C TYR A 465 12.21 18.74 -7.52
N GLY A 466 10.93 18.95 -7.87
CA GLY A 466 10.53 19.19 -9.25
C GLY A 466 11.03 20.54 -9.76
N ASP A 467 10.98 21.58 -8.92
CA ASP A 467 11.37 22.94 -9.28
C ASP A 467 12.88 23.07 -9.53
N LYS A 468 13.73 22.47 -8.67
CA LYS A 468 15.18 22.48 -8.87
C LYS A 468 15.59 21.70 -10.12
N LEU A 469 15.07 20.48 -10.31
CA LEU A 469 15.36 19.70 -11.52
C LEU A 469 14.88 20.41 -12.80
N ARG A 470 13.71 21.04 -12.74
CA ARG A 470 13.15 21.82 -13.87
C ARG A 470 14.05 23.00 -14.21
N THR A 471 14.49 23.74 -13.19
CA THR A 471 15.39 24.88 -13.38
C THR A 471 16.69 24.40 -14.01
N MET A 472 17.32 23.37 -13.43
CA MET A 472 18.58 22.80 -13.88
C MET A 472 18.57 22.40 -15.36
N TYR A 473 17.56 21.65 -15.83
CA TYR A 473 17.47 21.21 -17.23
C TYR A 473 16.91 22.27 -18.18
N ARG A 474 16.30 23.35 -17.68
CA ARG A 474 15.85 24.47 -18.51
C ARG A 474 16.96 25.48 -18.78
N THR A 475 17.87 25.68 -17.81
CA THR A 475 18.93 26.68 -17.92
C THR A 475 20.18 26.17 -18.64
N ASN A 476 20.34 24.86 -18.75
CA ASN A 476 21.55 24.24 -19.29
C ASN A 476 21.25 23.34 -20.47
N THR A 477 22.20 23.20 -21.39
CA THR A 477 22.13 22.24 -22.49
C THR A 477 22.64 20.87 -22.03
N THR A 478 22.04 19.79 -22.51
CA THR A 478 22.49 18.43 -22.23
C THR A 478 23.61 18.02 -23.18
N VAL A 479 24.59 17.24 -22.71
CA VAL A 479 25.70 16.73 -23.53
C VAL A 479 25.18 15.92 -24.72
N THR A 480 24.14 15.12 -24.49
CA THR A 480 23.48 14.28 -25.50
C THR A 480 22.48 15.06 -26.37
N ARG A 481 22.24 16.35 -26.10
CA ARG A 481 21.23 17.21 -26.74
C ARG A 481 19.77 16.74 -26.60
N GLU A 482 19.52 15.76 -25.75
CA GLU A 482 18.17 15.29 -25.38
C GLU A 482 17.37 16.41 -24.72
N VAL A 483 16.09 16.53 -25.06
CA VAL A 483 15.16 17.49 -24.44
C VAL A 483 14.56 16.86 -23.19
N ILE A 484 14.86 17.43 -22.03
CA ILE A 484 14.36 16.96 -20.73
C ILE A 484 13.24 17.88 -20.25
N ARG A 485 12.05 17.32 -20.01
CA ARG A 485 10.90 18.06 -19.47
C ARG A 485 10.49 17.51 -18.11
N ILE A 486 10.49 18.36 -17.09
CA ILE A 486 10.15 17.97 -15.72
C ILE A 486 8.70 18.35 -15.41
N TYR A 487 7.93 17.40 -14.89
CA TYR A 487 6.54 17.56 -14.50
C TYR A 487 6.29 17.05 -13.08
N GLN A 488 5.56 17.80 -12.28
CA GLN A 488 5.12 17.40 -10.94
C GLN A 488 3.61 17.65 -10.84
N PRO A 489 2.77 16.61 -10.74
CA PRO A 489 1.31 16.76 -10.74
C PRO A 489 0.78 17.52 -9.53
N SER A 490 1.34 17.27 -8.35
CA SER A 490 0.96 17.95 -7.12
C SER A 490 2.12 18.06 -6.11
N HIS A 491 1.94 18.92 -5.11
CA HIS A 491 2.85 19.12 -3.99
C HIS A 491 2.06 19.57 -2.75
N GLU A 492 1.64 18.63 -1.90
CA GLU A 492 0.71 18.97 -0.80
C GLU A 492 1.39 19.31 0.53
N GLU A 493 2.73 19.33 0.57
CA GLU A 493 3.65 19.63 1.69
C GLU A 493 3.52 18.70 2.91
N ARG A 494 2.31 18.19 3.18
CA ARG A 494 1.98 17.29 4.26
C ARG A 494 1.05 16.18 3.77
N GLN A 495 1.27 14.99 4.30
CA GLN A 495 0.39 13.86 4.08
C GLN A 495 -0.93 14.05 4.82
N LYS A 496 -2.07 13.94 4.11
CA LYS A 496 -3.43 14.10 4.66
C LYS A 496 -4.23 12.82 4.38
N SER A 497 -3.76 11.68 4.88
CA SER A 497 -4.30 10.34 4.54
C SER A 497 -5.81 10.18 4.77
N ASN A 498 -6.42 11.00 5.62
CA ASN A 498 -7.85 10.97 5.94
C ASN A 498 -8.69 11.89 5.03
N SER A 499 -8.12 12.41 3.94
CA SER A 499 -8.79 13.28 2.97
C SER A 499 -8.98 12.55 1.63
N ASP A 500 -10.22 12.51 1.15
CA ASP A 500 -10.62 11.85 -0.10
C ASP A 500 -9.83 12.44 -1.29
N MET A 501 -9.79 13.76 -1.44
CA MET A 501 -9.07 14.45 -2.51
C MET A 501 -7.55 14.22 -2.44
N HIS A 502 -6.95 14.19 -1.23
CA HIS A 502 -5.54 13.84 -1.04
C HIS A 502 -5.25 12.45 -1.58
N ASN A 503 -6.11 11.47 -1.25
CA ASN A 503 -5.92 10.09 -1.70
C ASN A 503 -6.20 9.91 -3.20
N ILE A 504 -7.10 10.69 -3.81
CA ILE A 504 -7.29 10.69 -5.28
C ILE A 504 -6.04 11.18 -5.99
N LYS A 505 -5.42 12.27 -5.51
CA LYS A 505 -4.15 12.77 -6.07
C LYS A 505 -3.02 11.78 -5.87
N ALA A 506 -2.88 11.22 -4.65
CA ALA A 506 -1.89 10.19 -4.36
C ALA A 506 -2.07 8.98 -5.28
N TRP A 507 -3.31 8.52 -5.50
CA TRP A 507 -3.60 7.41 -6.39
C TRP A 507 -3.26 7.74 -7.85
N THR A 508 -3.59 8.96 -8.29
CA THR A 508 -3.24 9.48 -9.63
C THR A 508 -1.73 9.44 -9.85
N GLU A 509 -0.95 9.93 -8.90
CA GLU A 509 0.52 9.94 -8.97
C GLU A 509 1.13 8.53 -8.95
N ILE A 510 0.67 7.63 -8.07
CA ILE A 510 1.10 6.22 -8.07
C ILE A 510 0.86 5.60 -9.44
N TYR A 511 -0.32 5.83 -10.01
CA TYR A 511 -0.68 5.25 -11.29
C TYR A 511 0.17 5.84 -12.42
N LEU A 512 0.36 7.16 -12.48
CA LEU A 512 1.20 7.82 -13.48
C LEU A 512 2.67 7.33 -13.41
N LEU A 513 3.24 7.17 -12.21
CA LEU A 513 4.56 6.57 -12.03
C LEU A 513 4.63 5.15 -12.60
N SER A 514 3.57 4.36 -12.43
CA SER A 514 3.50 3.00 -12.99
C SER A 514 3.41 2.96 -14.52
N LEU A 515 3.25 4.11 -15.18
CA LEU A 515 3.28 4.27 -16.65
C LEU A 515 4.66 4.73 -17.17
N CYS A 516 5.62 4.98 -16.28
CA CYS A 516 6.98 5.33 -16.64
C CYS A 516 7.77 4.11 -17.14
N ASP A 517 8.81 4.37 -17.92
CA ASP A 517 9.71 3.37 -18.49
C ASP A 517 10.81 2.95 -17.50
N ALA A 518 11.20 3.87 -16.62
CA ALA A 518 12.11 3.62 -15.51
C ALA A 518 11.66 4.39 -14.26
N LEU A 519 12.00 3.88 -13.09
CA LEU A 519 11.66 4.48 -11.80
C LEU A 519 12.87 4.60 -10.88
N VAL A 520 12.99 5.76 -10.25
CA VAL A 520 13.78 5.96 -9.04
C VAL A 520 12.83 6.13 -7.87
N THR A 521 13.02 5.37 -6.80
CA THR A 521 12.13 5.36 -5.64
C THR A 521 12.86 5.62 -4.34
N SER A 522 12.15 6.21 -3.38
CA SER A 522 12.69 6.44 -2.05
C SER A 522 12.63 5.17 -1.18
N PRO A 523 13.64 4.94 -0.33
CA PRO A 523 13.70 3.76 0.53
C PRO A 523 12.53 3.74 1.51
N LYS A 524 11.99 2.55 1.81
CA LYS A 524 10.84 2.30 2.70
C LYS A 524 9.49 2.84 2.21
N SER A 525 9.43 3.47 1.04
CA SER A 525 8.21 4.08 0.54
C SER A 525 7.28 3.05 -0.09
N THR A 526 6.21 2.66 0.62
CA THR A 526 5.18 1.77 0.04
C THR A 526 4.42 2.41 -1.12
N PHE A 527 4.39 3.75 -1.21
CA PHE A 527 3.92 4.47 -2.39
C PHE A 527 4.74 4.10 -3.64
N GLY A 528 6.07 4.08 -3.50
CA GLY A 528 6.99 3.62 -4.54
C GLY A 528 6.78 2.15 -4.87
N TYR A 529 6.59 1.30 -3.84
CA TYR A 529 6.34 -0.13 -4.04
C TYR A 529 5.13 -0.40 -4.94
N VAL A 530 4.01 0.24 -4.64
CA VAL A 530 2.80 0.08 -5.45
C VAL A 530 3.05 0.52 -6.90
N ALA A 531 3.67 1.68 -7.10
CA ALA A 531 3.93 2.22 -8.43
C ALA A 531 4.78 1.28 -9.29
N HIS A 532 5.94 0.84 -8.78
CA HIS A 532 6.83 -0.02 -9.55
C HIS A 532 6.28 -1.43 -9.74
N SER A 533 5.56 -1.97 -8.76
CA SER A 533 4.95 -3.30 -8.87
C SER A 533 3.80 -3.32 -9.87
N LEU A 534 2.95 -2.28 -9.90
CA LEU A 534 1.90 -2.13 -10.93
C LEU A 534 2.49 -1.98 -12.33
N GLY A 535 3.61 -1.25 -12.45
CA GLY A 535 4.32 -1.04 -13.72
C GLY A 535 5.10 -2.27 -14.21
N GLY A 536 5.33 -3.26 -13.34
CA GLY A 536 6.20 -4.39 -13.68
C GLY A 536 7.69 -3.98 -13.74
N LEU A 537 8.10 -3.04 -12.90
CA LEU A 537 9.40 -2.37 -12.96
C LEU A 537 10.25 -2.75 -11.75
N LYS A 538 11.52 -3.10 -11.99
CA LYS A 538 12.56 -3.12 -10.95
C LYS A 538 13.12 -1.70 -10.81
N PRO A 539 12.82 -0.94 -9.74
CA PRO A 539 13.28 0.45 -9.61
C PRO A 539 14.76 0.55 -9.25
N TRP A 540 15.33 1.75 -9.38
CA TRP A 540 16.52 2.18 -8.66
C TRP A 540 16.09 2.78 -7.32
N ILE A 541 16.62 2.27 -6.21
CA ILE A 541 16.24 2.69 -4.85
C ILE A 541 17.36 3.55 -4.28
N LEU A 542 17.03 4.78 -3.88
CA LEU A 542 17.96 5.69 -3.20
C LEU A 542 18.42 5.08 -1.86
N GLN A 543 19.66 5.30 -1.45
CA GLN A 543 20.24 4.67 -0.25
C GLN A 543 19.84 5.37 1.06
N ARG A 544 19.18 6.53 0.98
CA ARG A 544 18.83 7.42 2.09
C ARG A 544 20.07 8.18 2.59
N PRO A 545 20.14 9.50 2.39
CA PRO A 545 21.27 10.28 2.87
C PRO A 545 21.14 10.50 4.39
N TYR A 546 22.26 10.38 5.09
CA TYR A 546 22.39 10.75 6.50
C TYR A 546 23.26 12.01 6.58
N GLY A 547 22.63 13.16 6.82
CA GLY A 547 23.32 14.45 6.83
C GLY A 547 23.58 15.01 5.44
N GLU A 548 24.76 15.60 5.25
CA GLU A 548 25.12 16.38 4.05
C GLU A 548 25.86 15.58 2.98
N THR A 549 26.18 14.32 3.25
CA THR A 549 26.93 13.47 2.32
C THR A 549 25.99 12.62 1.48
N VAL A 550 26.17 12.68 0.15
CA VAL A 550 25.49 11.79 -0.81
C VAL A 550 26.07 10.37 -0.65
N PRO A 551 25.23 9.32 -0.47
CA PRO A 551 25.70 7.94 -0.43
C PRO A 551 26.45 7.51 -1.69
N ASP A 552 27.42 6.60 -1.54
CA ASP A 552 28.10 5.93 -2.66
C ASP A 552 27.96 4.40 -2.51
N PRO A 553 27.24 3.71 -3.42
CA PRO A 553 26.53 4.28 -4.57
C PRO A 553 25.30 5.11 -4.15
N PRO A 554 24.87 6.13 -4.92
CA PRO A 554 23.70 6.97 -4.63
C PRO A 554 22.38 6.21 -4.68
N CYS A 555 22.32 5.11 -5.43
CA CYS A 555 21.18 4.21 -5.45
C CYS A 555 21.59 2.80 -5.85
N GLN A 556 20.70 1.84 -5.64
CA GLN A 556 20.90 0.45 -6.04
C GLN A 556 19.69 -0.10 -6.75
N ARG A 557 19.91 -1.04 -7.69
CA ARG A 557 18.79 -1.70 -8.37
C ARG A 557 18.09 -2.62 -7.40
N ALA A 558 16.76 -2.56 -7.37
CA ALA A 558 15.97 -3.55 -6.66
C ALA A 558 16.18 -4.95 -7.25
N LYS A 559 16.30 -5.97 -6.39
CA LYS A 559 16.42 -7.38 -6.75
C LYS A 559 15.20 -7.86 -7.54
N SER A 560 14.03 -7.33 -7.21
CA SER A 560 12.79 -7.64 -7.91
C SER A 560 11.80 -6.48 -7.85
N MET A 561 10.70 -6.62 -8.61
CA MET A 561 9.61 -5.66 -8.62
C MET A 561 8.63 -5.81 -7.44
N GLU A 562 8.84 -6.77 -6.53
CA GLU A 562 7.93 -6.99 -5.40
C GLU A 562 8.08 -5.92 -4.30
N PRO A 563 6.99 -5.58 -3.57
CA PRO A 563 7.08 -4.76 -2.37
C PRO A 563 7.93 -5.44 -1.28
N CYS A 564 8.59 -4.63 -0.45
CA CYS A 564 9.27 -5.13 0.75
C CYS A 564 8.28 -5.36 1.90
N PHE A 565 8.37 -6.50 2.56
CA PHE A 565 7.76 -6.75 3.86
C PHE A 565 8.69 -6.22 4.96
N HIS A 566 8.35 -5.06 5.54
CA HIS A 566 9.25 -4.34 6.46
C HIS A 566 9.46 -5.04 7.81
N TYR A 567 8.41 -5.67 8.33
CA TYR A 567 8.41 -6.29 9.67
C TYR A 567 8.08 -7.79 9.59
N PRO A 568 8.96 -8.62 9.02
CA PRO A 568 8.76 -10.05 8.92
C PRO A 568 8.81 -10.73 10.30
N PRO A 569 8.27 -11.96 10.42
CA PRO A 569 8.46 -12.78 11.62
C PRO A 569 9.95 -13.02 11.88
N LYS A 570 10.29 -13.30 13.15
CA LYS A 570 11.69 -13.54 13.59
C LYS A 570 11.97 -14.99 13.97
N PHE A 571 10.95 -15.72 14.42
CA PHE A 571 11.12 -17.05 15.04
C PHE A 571 10.80 -18.19 14.09
N ASN A 572 11.57 -19.27 14.17
CA ASN A 572 11.27 -20.51 13.47
C ASN A 572 9.98 -21.15 14.04
N CYS A 573 9.19 -21.78 13.18
CA CYS A 573 7.96 -22.49 13.56
C CYS A 573 8.20 -23.74 14.42
N ARG A 574 9.39 -24.35 14.36
CA ARG A 574 9.73 -25.60 15.06
C ARG A 574 10.64 -25.41 16.26
N ALA A 575 11.60 -24.50 16.14
CA ALA A 575 12.51 -24.13 17.23
C ALA A 575 12.14 -22.72 17.68
N ASN A 576 12.00 -22.50 18.99
CA ASN A 576 11.75 -21.17 19.54
C ASN A 576 13.03 -20.29 19.51
N SER A 577 13.68 -20.27 18.36
CA SER A 577 14.93 -19.57 18.07
C SER A 577 14.73 -18.64 16.89
N THR A 578 15.52 -17.58 16.85
CA THR A 578 15.56 -16.67 15.71
C THR A 578 16.16 -17.37 14.49
N VAL A 579 15.69 -17.01 13.30
CA VAL A 579 16.22 -17.53 12.04
C VAL A 579 16.21 -16.46 10.94
N ASP A 580 17.26 -16.45 10.12
CA ASP A 580 17.23 -15.70 8.87
C ASP A 580 16.50 -16.52 7.80
N PHE A 581 15.28 -16.11 7.47
CA PHE A 581 14.45 -16.79 6.48
C PHE A 581 15.05 -16.80 5.07
N THR A 582 15.96 -15.87 4.74
CA THR A 582 16.61 -15.85 3.42
C THR A 582 17.56 -17.03 3.22
N SER A 583 18.06 -17.63 4.31
CA SER A 583 18.86 -18.86 4.27
C SER A 583 18.02 -20.12 3.99
N LEU A 584 16.70 -20.06 4.26
CA LEU A 584 15.78 -21.19 4.14
C LEU A 584 14.98 -21.16 2.83
N PHE A 585 14.75 -19.98 2.27
CA PHE A 585 13.89 -19.76 1.12
C PHE A 585 14.66 -19.03 0.01
N HIS A 586 15.09 -19.77 -1.02
CA HIS A 586 15.89 -19.22 -2.13
C HIS A 586 15.19 -18.09 -2.90
N HIS A 587 13.86 -18.08 -2.92
CA HIS A 587 13.02 -17.05 -3.54
C HIS A 587 12.72 -15.89 -2.59
N MET A 588 13.50 -15.74 -1.51
CA MET A 588 13.43 -14.61 -0.58
C MET A 588 14.81 -13.99 -0.39
N LYS A 589 14.86 -12.66 -0.37
CA LYS A 589 16.06 -11.90 -0.03
C LYS A 589 15.70 -10.77 0.92
N HIS A 590 16.71 -10.30 1.66
CA HIS A 590 16.57 -9.05 2.39
C HIS A 590 16.36 -7.89 1.43
N CYS A 591 15.53 -6.94 1.83
CA CYS A 591 15.27 -5.75 1.02
C CYS A 591 16.48 -4.83 1.00
N GLU A 592 16.61 -4.12 -0.11
CA GLU A 592 17.61 -3.09 -0.39
C GLU A 592 17.52 -1.92 0.59
N ASP A 593 16.30 -1.56 0.97
CA ASP A 593 15.94 -0.35 1.70
C ASP A 593 15.49 -0.57 3.15
N VAL A 594 15.23 -1.84 3.50
CA VAL A 594 14.96 -2.28 4.87
C VAL A 594 15.76 -3.56 5.11
N SER A 595 16.90 -3.44 5.78
CA SER A 595 17.85 -4.54 5.98
C SER A 595 17.23 -5.76 6.65
N SER A 596 16.31 -5.58 7.61
CA SER A 596 15.58 -6.67 8.26
C SER A 596 14.35 -7.15 7.48
N GLY A 597 13.95 -6.42 6.43
CA GLY A 597 12.76 -6.72 5.65
C GLY A 597 12.99 -7.88 4.69
N LEU A 598 11.90 -8.44 4.17
CA LEU A 598 11.93 -9.53 3.18
C LEU A 598 11.21 -9.15 1.90
N ARG A 599 11.77 -9.55 0.77
CA ARG A 599 11.18 -9.41 -0.56
C ARG A 599 11.25 -10.76 -1.28
N LEU A 600 10.22 -11.05 -2.08
CA LEU A 600 10.25 -12.20 -2.99
C LEU A 600 11.11 -11.88 -4.21
N VAL A 601 11.93 -12.83 -4.62
CA VAL A 601 12.74 -12.76 -5.84
C VAL A 601 12.50 -14.00 -6.68
N ASN A 602 12.67 -13.89 -7.99
CA ASN A 602 12.70 -15.08 -8.82
C ASN A 602 14.01 -15.84 -8.60
N ALA A 603 13.96 -17.17 -8.57
CA ALA A 603 15.12 -18.00 -8.22
C ALA A 603 16.21 -18.05 -9.32
N ASN A 604 15.86 -17.62 -10.53
CA ASN A 604 16.71 -17.69 -11.72
C ASN A 604 17.39 -16.35 -12.06
N ASP A 605 17.29 -15.35 -11.18
CA ASP A 605 17.88 -14.00 -11.35
C ASP A 605 19.13 -13.79 -10.48
#